data_AF-A0A7V9S4P6-F1
#
_entry.id   AF-A0A7V9S4P6-F1
#
_cell.length_a   1.000
_cell.length_b   1.000
_cell.length_c   1.000
_cell.angle_alpha   90.00
_cell.angle_beta   90.00
_cell.angle_gamma   90.00
#
_symmetry.space_group_name_H-M   'P 1'
#
loop_
_entity.id
_entity.type
_entity.pdbx_description
1 polymer ?
#
loop_
_entity_poly.entity_id
_entity_poly.type
_entity_poly.pdbx_seq_one_letter_code
_entity_poly.pdbx_strand_id
1 'polypeptide(L)'
;MFYEFNGYIPVVDESAFVHPQASVTGNVIIGKNVYIGPGAAIRGDWGQIVIEDGCNVQENCTIHMFPGVTVTLHKSAHIGHGAIIHGASIGENSLIGMNAVIMDNAQVGNNCIVGALCFVPADMKIPERKVVVGNPAKIIKEVSDEMIQWKTKGTELYQQLPNDCYSSLKPCEPLRTMPSDRPKQQNVYKTWNKSKNKLKILHIAEEENWEKSTESGFYYNDSLSTEGFIHCSLAEDFEETANLHYKNKNNLLVLCINGEKVKPEIKMEMALKRGKLFPHIYGPINVDAVESVLALKMDENGLFILPKNLML
;
A
#
# COMPACT_ATOMS: atom_id res chain seq x y z
N MET A 1 -7.24 20.38 20.94
CA MET A 1 -7.96 21.55 21.49
C MET A 1 -9.04 21.97 20.51
N PHE A 2 -10.23 22.29 21.03
CA PHE A 2 -11.37 22.75 20.25
C PHE A 2 -11.74 24.17 20.67
N TYR A 3 -12.12 25.00 19.69
CA TYR A 3 -12.47 26.39 19.93
C TYR A 3 -13.76 26.73 19.20
N GLU A 4 -14.73 27.25 19.94
CA GLU A 4 -15.89 27.91 19.35
C GLU A 4 -15.44 29.25 18.73
N PHE A 5 -16.01 29.59 17.57
CA PHE A 5 -15.81 30.90 16.95
C PHE A 5 -17.12 31.40 16.34
N ASN A 6 -17.57 32.59 16.75
CA ASN A 6 -18.81 33.22 16.25
C ASN A 6 -20.05 32.31 16.31
N GLY A 7 -20.21 31.50 17.37
CA GLY A 7 -21.33 30.57 17.52
C GLY A 7 -21.16 29.24 16.77
N TYR A 8 -20.06 29.04 16.05
CA TYR A 8 -19.74 27.77 15.41
C TYR A 8 -18.86 26.92 16.32
N ILE A 9 -19.39 25.78 16.74
CA ILE A 9 -18.71 24.75 17.51
C ILE A 9 -18.34 23.62 16.54
N PRO A 10 -17.09 23.12 16.53
CA PRO A 10 -16.72 21.97 15.71
C PRO A 10 -17.60 20.75 15.98
N VAL A 11 -18.03 20.08 14.91
CA VAL A 11 -18.80 18.84 14.96
C VAL A 11 -17.87 17.67 14.65
N VAL A 12 -17.72 16.73 15.58
CA VAL A 12 -16.78 15.61 15.46
C VAL A 12 -17.50 14.32 15.78
N ASP A 13 -17.44 13.36 14.87
CA ASP A 13 -17.95 12.02 15.10
C ASP A 13 -17.16 11.31 16.23
N GLU A 14 -17.84 10.53 17.07
CA GLU A 14 -17.23 9.86 18.23
C GLU A 14 -16.12 8.86 17.86
N SER A 15 -16.15 8.32 16.63
CA SER A 15 -15.11 7.41 16.15
C SER A 15 -13.86 8.13 15.63
N ALA A 16 -13.92 9.43 15.39
CA ALA A 16 -12.77 10.22 14.97
C ALA A 16 -11.85 10.53 16.15
N PHE A 17 -10.55 10.47 15.92
CA PHE A 17 -9.55 10.83 16.92
C PHE A 17 -8.90 12.17 16.58
N VAL A 18 -9.09 13.16 17.44
CA VAL A 18 -8.38 14.45 17.36
C VAL A 18 -7.35 14.51 18.46
N HIS A 19 -6.06 14.53 18.09
CA HIS A 19 -4.98 14.54 19.05
C HIS A 19 -5.08 15.78 19.98
N PRO A 20 -4.80 15.67 21.29
CA PRO A 20 -4.92 16.79 22.24
C PRO A 20 -4.14 18.04 21.83
N GLN A 21 -2.99 17.86 21.17
CA GLN A 21 -2.12 18.93 20.65
C GLN A 21 -2.52 19.47 19.26
N ALA A 22 -3.59 18.99 18.63
CA ALA A 22 -4.17 19.64 17.45
C ALA A 22 -5.03 20.84 17.87
N SER A 23 -5.32 21.75 16.94
CA SER A 23 -6.22 22.88 17.13
C SER A 23 -7.32 22.86 16.07
N VAL A 24 -8.57 22.82 16.50
CA VAL A 24 -9.76 22.82 15.62
C VAL A 24 -10.69 23.96 16.04
N THR A 25 -10.93 24.91 15.14
CA THR A 25 -11.63 26.17 15.46
C THR A 25 -12.79 26.42 14.51
N GLY A 26 -13.96 26.76 15.05
CA GLY A 26 -15.10 27.28 14.28
C GLY A 26 -15.89 26.22 13.50
N ASN A 27 -16.31 26.55 12.29
CA ASN A 27 -17.18 25.75 11.43
C ASN A 27 -16.42 24.61 10.76
N VAL A 28 -16.09 23.59 11.55
CA VAL A 28 -15.39 22.38 11.12
C VAL A 28 -16.27 21.17 11.39
N ILE A 29 -16.44 20.31 10.38
CA ILE A 29 -17.16 19.05 10.46
C ILE A 29 -16.19 17.91 10.19
N ILE A 30 -16.11 16.94 11.11
CA ILE A 30 -15.20 15.79 11.05
C ILE A 30 -16.02 14.51 11.11
N GLY A 31 -15.94 13.71 10.04
CA GLY A 31 -16.65 12.44 9.86
C GLY A 31 -16.03 11.26 10.60
N LYS A 32 -16.53 10.05 10.31
CA LYS A 32 -16.20 8.80 11.00
C LYS A 32 -14.77 8.34 10.75
N ASN A 33 -14.14 7.72 11.75
CA ASN A 33 -12.81 7.12 11.65
C ASN A 33 -11.74 8.07 11.08
N VAL A 34 -11.92 9.38 11.29
CA VAL A 34 -10.94 10.38 10.88
C VAL A 34 -9.82 10.47 11.92
N TYR A 35 -8.59 10.55 11.45
CA TYR A 35 -7.42 10.81 12.31
C TYR A 35 -6.91 12.24 12.10
N ILE A 36 -6.80 13.02 13.19
CA ILE A 36 -6.15 14.34 13.20
C ILE A 36 -4.93 14.28 14.14
N GLY A 37 -3.73 14.44 13.57
CA GLY A 37 -2.45 14.31 14.27
C GLY A 37 -2.05 15.53 15.12
N PRO A 38 -1.04 15.39 16.00
CA PRO A 38 -0.51 16.50 16.81
C PRO A 38 -0.03 17.68 15.95
N GLY A 39 -0.25 18.89 16.44
CA GLY A 39 0.19 20.12 15.78
C GLY A 39 -0.64 20.52 14.55
N ALA A 40 -1.61 19.71 14.12
CA ALA A 40 -2.51 20.11 13.05
C ALA A 40 -3.33 21.34 13.45
N ALA A 41 -3.44 22.32 12.56
CA ALA A 41 -4.22 23.55 12.76
C ALA A 41 -5.32 23.64 11.70
N ILE A 42 -6.58 23.48 12.13
CA ILE A 42 -7.76 23.42 11.28
C ILE A 42 -8.70 24.55 11.70
N ARG A 43 -8.84 25.56 10.83
CA ARG A 43 -9.50 26.82 11.20
C ARG A 43 -10.64 27.14 10.25
N GLY A 44 -11.87 26.83 10.64
CA GLY A 44 -13.10 27.18 9.91
C GLY A 44 -13.69 28.51 10.41
N ASP A 45 -12.93 29.59 10.36
CA ASP A 45 -13.36 30.91 10.85
C ASP A 45 -13.95 31.81 9.76
N TRP A 46 -13.41 31.73 8.54
CA TRP A 46 -13.86 32.49 7.36
C TRP A 46 -14.74 31.67 6.41
N GLY A 47 -14.84 30.36 6.63
CA GLY A 47 -15.58 29.43 5.80
C GLY A 47 -15.79 28.11 6.54
N GLN A 48 -16.38 27.14 5.83
CA GLN A 48 -16.63 25.80 6.36
C GLN A 48 -15.52 24.83 5.94
N ILE A 49 -15.03 24.02 6.87
CA ILE A 49 -14.16 22.88 6.58
C ILE A 49 -14.94 21.61 6.79
N VAL A 50 -15.04 20.78 5.75
CA VAL A 50 -15.66 19.45 5.82
C VAL A 50 -14.58 18.40 5.60
N ILE A 51 -14.41 17.51 6.58
CA ILE A 51 -13.51 16.37 6.53
C ILE A 51 -14.38 15.11 6.58
N GLU A 52 -14.56 14.47 5.43
CA GLU A 52 -15.41 13.30 5.30
C GLU A 52 -14.78 12.04 5.92
N ASP A 53 -15.57 10.96 5.95
CA ASP A 53 -15.22 9.71 6.60
C ASP A 53 -13.87 9.12 6.14
N GLY A 54 -13.13 8.58 7.10
CA GLY A 54 -11.89 7.84 6.88
C GLY A 54 -10.72 8.67 6.34
N CYS A 55 -10.83 10.00 6.37
CA CYS A 55 -9.73 10.88 6.07
C CYS A 55 -8.63 10.83 7.15
N ASN A 56 -7.44 11.26 6.79
CA ASN A 56 -6.41 11.58 7.78
C ASN A 56 -5.77 12.94 7.49
N VAL A 57 -5.61 13.73 8.55
CA VAL A 57 -4.87 14.98 8.59
C VAL A 57 -3.70 14.79 9.53
N GLN A 58 -2.54 14.55 8.96
CA GLN A 58 -1.36 14.15 9.73
C GLN A 58 -0.75 15.33 10.50
N GLU A 59 0.33 15.01 11.20
CA GLU A 59 1.08 15.92 12.05
C GLU A 59 1.40 17.24 11.35
N ASN A 60 1.21 18.34 12.07
CA ASN A 60 1.56 19.69 11.64
C ASN A 60 0.90 20.18 10.33
N CYS A 61 -0.17 19.53 9.85
CA CYS A 61 -0.91 20.05 8.70
C CYS A 61 -1.63 21.36 9.03
N THR A 62 -1.79 22.25 8.05
CA THR A 62 -2.59 23.47 8.19
C THR A 62 -3.74 23.46 7.19
N ILE A 63 -4.96 23.67 7.66
CA ILE A 63 -6.16 23.76 6.82
C ILE A 63 -6.86 25.09 7.10
N HIS A 64 -6.96 25.92 6.06
CA HIS A 64 -7.62 27.23 6.11
C HIS A 64 -8.22 27.60 4.74
N MET A 65 -8.76 28.80 4.59
CA MET A 65 -9.37 29.28 3.35
C MET A 65 -9.45 30.80 3.31
N PHE A 66 -9.66 31.38 2.12
CA PHE A 66 -10.24 32.73 2.01
C PHE A 66 -11.74 32.75 2.36
N PRO A 67 -12.29 33.91 2.73
CA PRO A 67 -13.71 34.06 3.05
C PRO A 67 -14.66 33.57 1.95
N GLY A 68 -15.70 32.83 2.37
CA GLY A 68 -16.75 32.35 1.47
C GLY A 68 -16.42 31.08 0.68
N VAL A 69 -15.24 30.48 0.90
CA VAL A 69 -14.84 29.20 0.30
C VAL A 69 -15.05 28.06 1.31
N THR A 70 -15.54 26.92 0.83
CA THR A 70 -15.59 25.68 1.61
C THR A 70 -14.40 24.81 1.23
N VAL A 71 -13.65 24.35 2.24
CA VAL A 71 -12.66 23.29 2.05
C VAL A 71 -13.35 21.97 2.26
N THR A 72 -13.19 21.05 1.31
CA THR A 72 -13.72 19.69 1.45
C THR A 72 -12.61 18.69 1.21
N LEU A 73 -12.36 17.87 2.23
CA LEU A 73 -11.59 16.65 2.11
C LEU A 73 -12.58 15.51 1.94
N HIS A 74 -12.68 14.97 0.72
CA HIS A 74 -13.59 13.88 0.43
C HIS A 74 -13.12 12.57 1.04
N LYS A 75 -14.03 11.60 1.13
CA LYS A 75 -13.83 10.30 1.78
C LYS A 75 -12.44 9.71 1.51
N SER A 76 -11.79 9.22 2.56
CA SER A 76 -10.46 8.61 2.49
C SER A 76 -9.36 9.52 1.92
N ALA A 77 -9.53 10.85 1.89
CA ALA A 77 -8.44 11.77 1.56
C ALA A 77 -7.31 11.64 2.60
N HIS A 78 -6.08 11.65 2.11
CA HIS A 78 -4.89 11.40 2.91
C HIS A 78 -3.98 12.62 2.84
N ILE A 79 -3.96 13.41 3.92
CA ILE A 79 -3.20 14.66 3.98
C ILE A 79 -1.92 14.41 4.76
N GLY A 80 -0.82 14.28 4.01
CA GLY A 80 0.49 13.92 4.51
C GLY A 80 1.09 14.97 5.45
N HIS A 81 1.99 14.54 6.34
CA HIS A 81 2.64 15.37 7.35
C HIS A 81 3.05 16.76 6.84
N GLY A 82 2.66 17.81 7.57
CA GLY A 82 3.05 19.20 7.27
C GLY A 82 2.44 19.80 6.00
N ALA A 83 1.49 19.12 5.34
CA ALA A 83 0.83 19.69 4.17
C ALA A 83 -0.05 20.90 4.53
N ILE A 84 -0.19 21.82 3.58
CA ILE A 84 -1.03 23.01 3.69
C ILE A 84 -2.15 22.91 2.67
N ILE A 85 -3.40 22.94 3.14
CA ILE A 85 -4.60 23.00 2.31
C ILE A 85 -5.25 24.37 2.54
N HIS A 86 -5.27 25.20 1.51
CA HIS A 86 -5.86 26.54 1.59
C HIS A 86 -6.98 26.68 0.55
N GLY A 87 -8.25 26.67 0.97
CA GLY A 87 -9.39 26.93 0.08
C GLY A 87 -9.60 25.91 -1.05
N ALA A 88 -9.13 24.67 -0.91
CA ALA A 88 -9.16 23.64 -1.96
C ALA A 88 -10.15 22.50 -1.68
N SER A 89 -10.51 21.75 -2.73
CA SER A 89 -11.24 20.48 -2.63
C SER A 89 -10.30 19.31 -2.99
N ILE A 90 -10.23 18.33 -2.10
CA ILE A 90 -9.40 17.13 -2.25
C ILE A 90 -10.30 15.92 -2.46
N GLY A 91 -10.20 15.31 -3.64
CA GLY A 91 -11.04 14.19 -4.08
C GLY A 91 -10.88 12.91 -3.26
N GLU A 92 -11.84 12.01 -3.46
CA GLU A 92 -11.92 10.73 -2.76
C GLU A 92 -10.65 9.91 -2.99
N ASN A 93 -10.14 9.32 -1.91
CA ASN A 93 -8.98 8.46 -1.93
C ASN A 93 -7.72 9.10 -2.55
N SER A 94 -7.62 10.44 -2.55
CA SER A 94 -6.42 11.16 -2.99
C SER A 94 -5.38 11.28 -1.89
N LEU A 95 -4.11 11.27 -2.27
CA LEU A 95 -2.96 11.43 -1.38
C LEU A 95 -2.28 12.77 -1.65
N ILE A 96 -2.25 13.63 -0.65
CA ILE A 96 -1.46 14.86 -0.63
C ILE A 96 -0.15 14.56 0.09
N GLY A 97 0.96 14.61 -0.63
CA GLY A 97 2.28 14.31 -0.10
C GLY A 97 2.70 15.27 1.01
N MET A 98 3.59 14.79 1.88
CA MET A 98 4.13 15.58 2.99
C MET A 98 4.69 16.93 2.53
N ASN A 99 4.41 17.98 3.30
CA ASN A 99 4.80 19.37 3.03
C ASN A 99 4.36 19.92 1.65
N ALA A 100 3.38 19.30 0.98
CA ALA A 100 2.76 19.89 -0.21
C ALA A 100 1.88 21.08 0.18
N VAL A 101 1.74 22.03 -0.73
CA VAL A 101 0.90 23.22 -0.57
C VAL A 101 -0.13 23.25 -1.69
N ILE A 102 -1.41 23.24 -1.31
CA ILE A 102 -2.55 23.29 -2.23
C ILE A 102 -3.27 24.62 -2.02
N MET A 103 -3.26 25.46 -3.05
CA MET A 103 -3.81 26.82 -3.00
C MET A 103 -5.30 26.89 -3.34
N ASP A 104 -5.86 28.08 -3.16
CA ASP A 104 -7.29 28.35 -3.25
C ASP A 104 -7.94 27.93 -4.56
N ASN A 105 -9.19 27.44 -4.47
CA ASN A 105 -10.00 26.94 -5.57
C ASN A 105 -9.39 25.78 -6.37
N ALA A 106 -8.23 25.26 -5.98
CA ALA A 106 -7.68 24.07 -6.59
C ALA A 106 -8.62 22.89 -6.36
N GLN A 107 -8.78 22.07 -7.40
CA GLN A 107 -9.62 20.87 -7.37
C GLN A 107 -8.74 19.68 -7.70
N VAL A 108 -8.49 18.85 -6.68
CA VAL A 108 -7.80 17.58 -6.86
C VAL A 108 -8.85 16.51 -7.08
N GLY A 109 -8.85 15.86 -8.25
CA GLY A 109 -9.76 14.77 -8.55
C GLY A 109 -9.55 13.53 -7.65
N ASN A 110 -10.38 12.51 -7.86
CA ASN A 110 -10.32 11.26 -7.10
C ASN A 110 -9.07 10.45 -7.44
N ASN A 111 -8.58 9.67 -6.48
CA ASN A 111 -7.45 8.74 -6.65
C ASN A 111 -6.17 9.42 -7.18
N CYS A 112 -5.96 10.70 -6.90
CA CYS A 112 -4.75 11.43 -7.27
C CYS A 112 -3.63 11.19 -6.25
N ILE A 113 -2.39 11.33 -6.72
CA ILE A 113 -1.20 11.31 -5.87
C ILE A 113 -0.41 12.59 -6.14
N VAL A 114 -0.48 13.53 -5.19
CA VAL A 114 0.34 14.74 -5.18
C VAL A 114 1.63 14.42 -4.42
N GLY A 115 2.78 14.64 -5.04
CA GLY A 115 4.08 14.35 -4.45
C GLY A 115 4.41 15.25 -3.26
N ALA A 116 5.34 14.79 -2.42
CA ALA A 116 5.90 15.61 -1.34
C ALA A 116 6.48 16.92 -1.89
N LEU A 117 6.40 18.00 -1.10
CA LEU A 117 6.91 19.34 -1.44
C LEU A 117 6.31 19.93 -2.73
N CYS A 118 5.20 19.38 -3.24
CA CYS A 118 4.55 19.88 -4.44
C CYS A 118 3.78 21.18 -4.13
N PHE A 119 3.81 22.13 -5.06
CA PHE A 119 3.02 23.37 -4.97
C PHE A 119 1.96 23.38 -6.06
N VAL A 120 0.70 23.15 -5.68
CA VAL A 120 -0.46 23.22 -6.58
C VAL A 120 -1.01 24.65 -6.55
N PRO A 121 -0.87 25.42 -7.65
CA PRO A 121 -1.30 26.81 -7.69
C PRO A 121 -2.83 26.93 -7.64
N ALA A 122 -3.30 28.15 -7.35
CA ALA A 122 -4.72 28.46 -7.27
C ALA A 122 -5.45 28.14 -8.58
N ASP A 123 -6.73 27.79 -8.46
CA ASP A 123 -7.64 27.44 -9.56
C ASP A 123 -7.20 26.23 -10.41
N MET A 124 -6.09 25.55 -10.08
CA MET A 124 -5.62 24.39 -10.82
C MET A 124 -6.60 23.22 -10.65
N LYS A 125 -7.10 22.71 -11.77
CA LYS A 125 -7.95 21.53 -11.82
C LYS A 125 -7.11 20.33 -12.22
N ILE A 126 -6.91 19.41 -11.27
CA ILE A 126 -6.24 18.14 -11.48
C ILE A 126 -7.33 17.09 -11.71
N PRO A 127 -7.41 16.48 -12.91
CA PRO A 127 -8.37 15.40 -13.14
C PRO A 127 -8.11 14.20 -12.24
N GLU A 128 -9.04 13.25 -12.19
CA GLU A 128 -8.85 12.01 -11.45
C GLU A 128 -7.62 11.21 -11.91
N ARG A 129 -7.11 10.36 -11.00
CA ARG A 129 -6.03 9.41 -11.25
C ARG A 129 -4.74 10.03 -11.79
N LYS A 130 -4.39 11.26 -11.40
CA LYS A 130 -3.11 11.89 -11.79
C LYS A 130 -2.05 11.80 -10.71
N VAL A 131 -0.82 11.53 -11.14
CA VAL A 131 0.38 11.78 -10.35
C VAL A 131 0.88 13.18 -10.66
N VAL A 132 0.97 14.02 -9.62
CA VAL A 132 1.30 15.44 -9.72
C VAL A 132 2.52 15.74 -8.86
N VAL A 133 3.53 16.39 -9.40
CA VAL A 133 4.77 16.70 -8.67
C VAL A 133 5.32 18.08 -9.04
N GLY A 134 6.22 18.59 -8.20
CA GLY A 134 7.01 19.79 -8.49
C GLY A 134 6.42 21.08 -7.94
N ASN A 135 7.20 22.15 -8.07
CA ASN A 135 6.84 23.50 -7.69
C ASN A 135 7.27 24.45 -8.83
N PRO A 136 6.33 24.97 -9.65
CA PRO A 136 4.89 24.69 -9.62
C PRO A 136 4.55 23.27 -10.09
N ALA A 137 3.39 22.78 -9.66
CA ALA A 137 2.89 21.44 -9.94
C ALA A 137 2.77 21.13 -11.43
N LYS A 138 3.15 19.90 -11.80
CA LYS A 138 2.96 19.33 -13.14
C LYS A 138 2.38 17.93 -13.01
N ILE A 139 1.41 17.61 -13.86
CA ILE A 139 0.92 16.23 -14.04
C ILE A 139 1.98 15.48 -14.83
N ILE A 140 2.47 14.37 -14.29
CA ILE A 140 3.57 13.61 -14.91
C ILE A 140 3.14 12.25 -15.47
N LYS A 141 2.06 11.65 -14.94
CA LYS A 141 1.51 10.37 -15.40
C LYS A 141 0.16 10.07 -14.73
N GLU A 142 -0.47 8.98 -15.17
CA GLU A 142 -1.62 8.39 -14.49
C GLU A 142 -1.19 7.58 -13.25
N VAL A 143 -2.12 7.45 -12.30
CA VAL A 143 -2.04 6.55 -11.15
C VAL A 143 -2.53 5.17 -11.61
N SER A 144 -1.67 4.15 -11.49
CA SER A 144 -2.03 2.75 -11.78
C SER A 144 -2.92 2.16 -10.69
N ASP A 145 -3.61 1.05 -11.01
CA ASP A 145 -4.44 0.35 -10.03
C ASP A 145 -3.63 -0.17 -8.84
N GLU A 146 -2.39 -0.60 -9.07
CA GLU A 146 -1.44 -0.99 -8.02
C GLU A 146 -1.15 0.17 -7.07
N MET A 147 -0.94 1.38 -7.60
CA MET A 147 -0.70 2.58 -6.78
C MET A 147 -1.95 2.96 -5.97
N ILE A 148 -3.15 2.80 -6.53
CA ILE A 148 -4.42 2.99 -5.82
C ILE A 148 -4.53 1.99 -4.67
N GLN A 149 -4.38 0.69 -4.94
CA GLN A 149 -4.46 -0.36 -3.93
C GLN A 149 -3.44 -0.17 -2.80
N TRP A 150 -2.20 0.17 -3.17
CA TRP A 150 -1.15 0.55 -2.23
C TRP A 150 -1.62 1.71 -1.36
N LYS A 151 -2.02 2.85 -1.96
CA LYS A 151 -2.47 4.01 -1.21
C LYS A 151 -3.66 3.70 -0.29
N THR A 152 -4.65 2.95 -0.77
CA THR A 152 -5.84 2.56 -0.02
C THR A 152 -5.44 1.75 1.22
N LYS A 153 -4.60 0.72 1.07
CA LYS A 153 -4.07 -0.04 2.22
C LYS A 153 -3.32 0.84 3.21
N GLY A 154 -2.54 1.81 2.73
CA GLY A 154 -1.89 2.78 3.60
C GLY A 154 -2.87 3.68 4.34
N THR A 155 -4.01 4.01 3.72
CA THR A 155 -5.07 4.83 4.33
C THR A 155 -5.88 4.04 5.36
N GLU A 156 -6.13 2.74 5.12
CA GLU A 156 -6.79 1.85 6.09
C GLU A 156 -6.05 1.80 7.44
N LEU A 157 -4.72 1.90 7.43
CA LEU A 157 -3.93 1.99 8.67
C LEU A 157 -4.30 3.24 9.49
N TYR A 158 -4.49 4.38 8.81
CA TYR A 158 -4.93 5.61 9.46
C TYR A 158 -6.40 5.59 9.86
N GLN A 159 -7.23 4.77 9.23
CA GLN A 159 -8.63 4.58 9.62
C GLN A 159 -8.75 3.70 10.87
N GLN A 160 -7.79 2.79 11.09
CA GLN A 160 -7.68 2.00 12.32
C GLN A 160 -7.06 2.80 13.47
N LEU A 161 -6.15 3.74 13.16
CA LEU A 161 -5.38 4.50 14.14
C LEU A 161 -6.23 5.22 15.21
N PRO A 162 -7.43 5.80 14.93
CA PRO A 162 -8.29 6.35 15.96
C PRO A 162 -8.59 5.37 17.11
N ASN A 163 -8.99 4.14 16.79
CA ASN A 163 -9.27 3.11 17.78
C ASN A 163 -8.00 2.71 18.56
N ASP A 164 -6.86 2.61 17.87
CA ASP A 164 -5.57 2.29 18.50
C ASP A 164 -5.15 3.42 19.46
N CYS A 165 -5.39 4.69 19.09
CA CYS A 165 -5.15 5.83 19.97
C CYS A 165 -6.06 5.80 21.19
N TYR A 166 -7.37 5.60 21.02
CA TYR A 166 -8.29 5.51 22.16
C TYR A 166 -7.97 4.35 23.12
N SER A 167 -7.52 3.22 22.59
CA SER A 167 -7.24 2.02 23.39
C SER A 167 -5.86 2.04 24.06
N SER A 168 -4.85 2.68 23.46
CA SER A 168 -3.46 2.51 23.89
C SER A 168 -2.67 3.80 24.12
N LEU A 169 -3.07 4.93 23.53
CA LEU A 169 -2.35 6.19 23.67
C LEU A 169 -2.67 6.83 25.02
N LYS A 170 -1.65 6.98 25.85
CA LYS A 170 -1.75 7.65 27.15
C LYS A 170 -0.56 8.59 27.37
N PRO A 171 -0.77 9.75 28.01
CA PRO A 171 0.33 10.56 28.50
C PRO A 171 1.24 9.73 29.41
N CYS A 172 2.56 9.92 29.29
CA CYS A 172 3.52 9.27 30.16
C CYS A 172 4.72 10.19 30.42
N GLU A 173 5.37 10.00 31.56
CA GLU A 173 6.70 10.56 31.79
C GLU A 173 7.74 9.72 31.06
N PRO A 174 8.79 10.34 30.51
CA PRO A 174 9.83 9.59 29.82
C PRO A 174 10.64 8.74 30.80
N LEU A 175 10.95 7.50 30.38
CA LEU A 175 11.90 6.66 31.11
C LEU A 175 13.28 7.30 31.12
N ARG A 176 13.95 7.31 32.28
CA ARG A 176 15.29 7.89 32.45
C ARG A 176 16.42 6.89 32.22
N THR A 177 16.09 5.60 32.17
CA THR A 177 17.02 4.49 31.92
C THR A 177 16.35 3.44 31.03
N MET A 178 17.15 2.63 30.33
CA MET A 178 16.65 1.54 29.49
C MET A 178 16.29 0.32 30.35
N PRO A 179 15.03 -0.12 30.41
CA PRO A 179 14.66 -1.32 31.16
C PRO A 179 15.10 -2.59 30.43
N SER A 180 15.48 -3.62 31.18
CA SER A 180 15.93 -4.91 30.65
C SER A 180 14.80 -5.72 29.97
N ASP A 181 13.55 -5.45 30.34
CA ASP A 181 12.33 -6.10 29.87
C ASP A 181 11.53 -5.22 28.88
N ARG A 182 12.18 -4.25 28.23
CA ARG A 182 11.51 -3.37 27.26
C ARG A 182 10.77 -4.21 26.20
N PRO A 183 9.46 -4.00 26.00
CA PRO A 183 8.71 -4.76 25.01
C PRO A 183 9.32 -4.52 23.62
N LYS A 184 9.53 -5.61 22.88
CA LYS A 184 9.93 -5.51 21.47
C LYS A 184 8.75 -4.95 20.71
N GLN A 185 9.01 -3.96 19.84
CA GLN A 185 7.99 -3.47 18.91
C GLN A 185 7.46 -4.67 18.14
N GLN A 186 6.16 -4.93 18.24
CA GLN A 186 5.54 -5.97 17.44
C GLN A 186 5.68 -5.55 15.97
N ASN A 187 6.36 -6.37 15.17
CA ASN A 187 6.49 -6.17 13.73
C ASN A 187 5.18 -6.56 13.04
N VAL A 188 4.07 -5.95 13.43
CA VAL A 188 2.78 -6.09 12.73
C VAL A 188 2.92 -5.59 11.29
N TYR A 189 3.87 -4.68 11.08
CA TYR A 189 4.16 -4.04 9.80
C TYR A 189 5.56 -4.44 9.35
N LYS A 190 5.73 -5.67 8.86
CA LYS A 190 6.88 -5.97 7.97
C LYS A 190 6.88 -4.89 6.91
N THR A 191 8.00 -4.17 6.83
CA THR A 191 8.21 -2.94 6.07
C THR A 191 7.41 -2.95 4.77
N TRP A 192 6.64 -1.92 4.52
CA TRP A 192 5.80 -1.80 3.32
C TRP A 192 6.59 -1.90 1.99
N ASN A 193 7.92 -1.79 2.06
CA ASN A 193 8.87 -2.07 0.98
C ASN A 193 9.36 -3.54 0.91
N LYS A 194 9.24 -4.34 1.98
CA LYS A 194 9.39 -5.81 1.95
C LYS A 194 8.15 -6.52 1.41
N SER A 195 7.02 -5.82 1.31
CA SER A 195 5.83 -6.28 0.57
C SER A 195 5.77 -5.79 -0.87
N LYS A 196 6.74 -4.98 -1.34
CA LYS A 196 7.00 -4.93 -2.78
C LYS A 196 7.56 -6.31 -3.15
N ASN A 197 6.70 -7.16 -3.70
CA ASN A 197 7.04 -8.37 -4.41
C ASN A 197 8.39 -9.00 -4.03
N LYS A 198 8.41 -9.76 -2.93
CA LYS A 198 9.07 -11.06 -3.11
C LYS A 198 8.25 -11.75 -4.19
N LEU A 199 8.66 -11.67 -5.45
CA LEU A 199 8.13 -12.53 -6.51
C LEU A 199 8.48 -13.96 -6.06
N LYS A 200 7.61 -14.54 -5.22
CA LYS A 200 7.62 -15.95 -4.85
C LYS A 200 7.13 -16.67 -6.10
N ILE A 201 8.10 -17.05 -6.90
CA ILE A 201 7.88 -17.78 -8.14
C ILE A 201 7.87 -19.25 -7.77
N LEU A 202 6.85 -19.98 -8.21
CA LEU A 202 6.75 -21.42 -8.00
C LEU A 202 7.05 -22.14 -9.31
N HIS A 203 7.87 -23.17 -9.25
CA HIS A 203 8.14 -24.06 -10.39
C HIS A 203 7.90 -25.51 -9.98
N ILE A 204 7.26 -26.28 -10.86
CA ILE A 204 7.06 -27.73 -10.69
C ILE A 204 8.26 -28.43 -11.29
N ALA A 205 9.04 -29.10 -10.44
CA ALA A 205 10.21 -29.86 -10.85
C ALA A 205 9.99 -31.36 -10.63
N GLU A 206 10.56 -32.18 -11.49
CA GLU A 206 10.72 -33.62 -11.21
C GLU A 206 11.85 -33.79 -10.18
N GLU A 207 11.64 -34.68 -9.21
CA GLU A 207 12.57 -34.90 -8.09
C GLU A 207 14.00 -35.21 -8.57
N GLU A 208 14.13 -36.08 -9.57
CA GLU A 208 15.42 -36.45 -10.17
C GLU A 208 16.16 -35.23 -10.78
N ASN A 209 15.43 -34.33 -11.43
CA ASN A 209 16.02 -33.13 -12.03
C ASN A 209 16.48 -32.13 -10.97
N TRP A 210 15.74 -32.05 -9.85
CA TRP A 210 16.16 -31.23 -8.71
C TRP A 210 17.41 -31.81 -8.02
N GLU A 211 17.48 -33.12 -7.80
CA GLU A 211 18.65 -33.76 -7.19
C GLU A 211 19.94 -33.44 -7.97
N LYS A 212 19.93 -33.63 -9.31
CA LYS A 212 21.04 -33.28 -10.20
C LYS A 212 21.42 -31.79 -10.13
N SER A 213 20.45 -30.92 -9.88
CA SER A 213 20.70 -29.48 -9.80
C SER A 213 21.47 -29.08 -8.53
N THR A 214 21.27 -29.80 -7.42
CA THR A 214 21.96 -29.49 -6.16
C THR A 214 23.47 -29.76 -6.24
N GLU A 215 23.89 -30.71 -7.09
CA GLU A 215 25.29 -30.98 -7.38
C GLU A 215 25.90 -29.97 -8.36
N SER A 216 25.16 -29.54 -9.38
CA SER A 216 25.65 -28.63 -10.43
C SER A 216 25.50 -27.14 -10.09
N GLY A 217 24.72 -26.80 -9.06
CA GLY A 217 24.42 -25.43 -8.63
C GLY A 217 23.37 -24.70 -9.48
N PHE A 218 22.85 -25.35 -10.53
CA PHE A 218 21.87 -24.79 -11.45
C PHE A 218 20.82 -25.84 -11.82
N TYR A 219 19.56 -25.46 -11.77
CA TYR A 219 18.42 -26.26 -12.19
C TYR A 219 18.08 -26.00 -13.65
N TYR A 220 17.89 -27.09 -14.38
CA TYR A 220 17.49 -27.13 -15.79
C TYR A 220 16.19 -27.90 -15.93
N ASN A 221 15.39 -27.53 -16.93
CA ASN A 221 14.17 -28.21 -17.31
C ASN A 221 14.10 -28.32 -18.84
N ASP A 222 13.35 -29.29 -19.36
CA ASP A 222 13.16 -29.51 -20.79
C ASP A 222 12.61 -28.28 -21.53
N SER A 223 11.75 -27.49 -20.88
CA SER A 223 11.24 -26.23 -21.44
C SER A 223 12.37 -25.23 -21.75
N LEU A 224 13.46 -25.24 -20.99
CA LEU A 224 14.59 -24.35 -21.26
C LEU A 224 15.31 -24.72 -22.57
N SER A 225 15.44 -26.00 -22.88
CA SER A 225 16.11 -26.46 -24.11
C SER A 225 15.19 -26.43 -25.34
N THR A 226 13.88 -26.58 -25.13
CA THR A 226 12.87 -26.64 -26.22
C THR A 226 12.22 -25.29 -26.54
N GLU A 227 11.97 -24.47 -25.53
CA GLU A 227 11.24 -23.20 -25.64
C GLU A 227 12.11 -21.97 -25.31
N GLY A 228 13.27 -22.18 -24.66
CA GLY A 228 14.22 -21.11 -24.32
C GLY A 228 14.00 -20.47 -22.96
N PHE A 229 13.03 -20.95 -22.17
CA PHE A 229 12.74 -20.46 -20.82
C PHE A 229 12.07 -21.53 -19.96
N ILE A 230 12.08 -21.34 -18.65
CA ILE A 230 11.42 -22.22 -17.68
C ILE A 230 10.08 -21.61 -17.28
N HIS A 231 9.00 -22.38 -17.40
CA HIS A 231 7.68 -22.00 -16.94
C HIS A 231 7.58 -21.94 -15.42
N CYS A 232 7.03 -20.85 -14.91
CA CYS A 232 6.73 -20.72 -13.50
C CYS A 232 5.32 -20.17 -13.28
N SER A 233 4.87 -20.20 -12.03
CA SER A 233 3.55 -19.72 -11.63
C SER A 233 3.66 -18.85 -10.39
N LEU A 234 2.70 -17.95 -10.23
CA LEU A 234 2.45 -17.29 -8.96
C LEU A 234 1.67 -18.25 -8.04
N ALA A 235 1.72 -18.01 -6.73
CA ALA A 235 1.06 -18.88 -5.75
C ALA A 235 -0.45 -19.03 -6.01
N GLU A 236 -1.12 -17.95 -6.42
CA GLU A 236 -2.56 -17.94 -6.72
C GLU A 236 -2.98 -18.77 -7.94
N ASP A 237 -2.08 -18.95 -8.92
CA ASP A 237 -2.36 -19.69 -10.16
C ASP A 237 -1.72 -21.09 -10.18
N PHE A 238 -0.99 -21.45 -9.12
CA PHE A 238 -0.18 -22.66 -9.10
C PHE A 238 -1.03 -23.94 -9.15
N GLU A 239 -2.05 -24.05 -8.30
CA GLU A 239 -2.88 -25.26 -8.21
C GLU A 239 -3.61 -25.53 -9.53
N GLU A 240 -4.14 -24.48 -10.16
CA GLU A 240 -4.80 -24.57 -11.47
C GLU A 240 -3.81 -25.08 -12.53
N THR A 241 -2.57 -24.58 -12.51
CA THR A 241 -1.52 -24.96 -13.48
C THR A 241 -1.01 -26.38 -13.25
N ALA A 242 -0.77 -26.77 -12.00
CA ALA A 242 -0.34 -28.11 -11.62
C ALA A 242 -1.35 -29.16 -12.09
N ASN A 243 -2.63 -28.95 -11.78
CA ASN A 243 -3.70 -29.88 -12.13
C ASN A 243 -3.99 -29.95 -13.63
N LEU A 244 -3.70 -28.89 -14.38
CA LEU A 244 -3.89 -28.86 -15.83
C LEU A 244 -2.78 -29.62 -16.58
N HIS A 245 -1.52 -29.45 -16.18
CA HIS A 245 -0.37 -29.90 -16.98
C HIS A 245 0.32 -31.16 -16.42
N TYR A 246 0.19 -31.44 -15.13
CA TYR A 246 0.94 -32.50 -14.45
C TYR A 246 0.06 -33.61 -13.90
N LYS A 247 -1.23 -33.64 -14.25
CA LYS A 247 -2.21 -34.64 -13.76
C LYS A 247 -1.67 -36.06 -13.92
N ASN A 248 -1.78 -36.87 -12.87
CA ASN A 248 -1.30 -38.26 -12.77
C ASN A 248 0.23 -38.46 -12.82
N LYS A 249 1.04 -37.41 -12.74
CA LYS A 249 2.49 -37.54 -12.53
C LYS A 249 2.79 -37.67 -11.04
N ASN A 250 3.76 -38.52 -10.69
CA ASN A 250 4.27 -38.68 -9.32
C ASN A 250 5.68 -38.08 -9.22
N ASN A 251 6.22 -38.03 -7.99
CA ASN A 251 7.59 -37.57 -7.70
C ASN A 251 7.86 -36.14 -8.18
N LEU A 252 6.87 -35.27 -7.96
CA LEU A 252 6.96 -33.85 -8.26
C LEU A 252 7.27 -33.04 -7.02
N LEU A 253 8.09 -32.01 -7.21
CA LEU A 253 8.46 -31.03 -6.22
C LEU A 253 7.95 -29.65 -6.62
N VAL A 254 7.73 -28.80 -5.62
CA VAL A 254 7.50 -27.37 -5.79
C VAL A 254 8.76 -26.64 -5.34
N LEU A 255 9.45 -26.02 -6.30
CA LEU A 255 10.56 -25.12 -6.02
C LEU A 255 9.98 -23.74 -5.70
N CYS A 256 10.26 -23.25 -4.50
CA CYS A 256 9.85 -21.93 -4.06
C CYS A 256 11.02 -20.97 -4.30
N ILE A 257 10.94 -20.21 -5.38
CA ILE A 257 12.02 -19.40 -5.91
C ILE A 257 11.82 -17.94 -5.49
N ASN A 258 12.88 -17.34 -4.96
CA ASN A 258 12.93 -15.91 -4.73
C ASN A 258 13.42 -15.21 -6.01
N GLY A 259 12.49 -14.54 -6.71
CA GLY A 259 12.76 -13.85 -7.96
C GLY A 259 13.89 -12.82 -7.90
N GLU A 260 14.19 -12.22 -6.74
CA GLU A 260 15.30 -11.25 -6.60
C GLU A 260 16.68 -11.91 -6.63
N LYS A 261 16.76 -13.21 -6.35
CA LYS A 261 18.01 -13.98 -6.36
C LYS A 261 18.26 -14.70 -7.67
N VAL A 262 17.27 -14.74 -8.57
CA VAL A 262 17.39 -15.40 -9.86
C VAL A 262 18.36 -14.60 -10.73
N LYS A 263 19.43 -15.27 -11.19
CA LYS A 263 20.46 -14.63 -12.05
C LYS A 263 19.97 -14.40 -13.49
N PRO A 264 19.23 -15.33 -14.13
CA PRO A 264 18.65 -15.07 -15.44
C PRO A 264 17.53 -14.02 -15.42
N GLU A 265 17.18 -13.52 -16.60
CA GLU A 265 16.06 -12.59 -16.79
C GLU A 265 14.72 -13.26 -16.48
N ILE A 266 13.83 -12.56 -15.76
CA ILE A 266 12.46 -12.97 -15.52
C ILE A 266 11.53 -12.07 -16.33
N LYS A 267 10.63 -12.66 -17.13
CA LYS A 267 9.59 -11.92 -17.86
C LYS A 267 8.21 -12.37 -17.44
N MET A 268 7.28 -11.43 -17.34
CA MET A 268 5.86 -11.70 -17.17
C MET A 268 5.20 -11.70 -18.55
N GLU A 269 4.70 -12.85 -18.99
CA GLU A 269 4.14 -12.98 -20.33
C GLU A 269 2.73 -13.55 -20.29
N MET A 270 1.89 -13.08 -21.21
CA MET A 270 0.49 -13.44 -21.24
C MET A 270 0.31 -14.82 -21.86
N ALA A 271 -0.24 -15.76 -21.10
CA ALA A 271 -0.70 -17.01 -21.64
C ALA A 271 -1.95 -16.75 -22.49
N LEU A 272 -1.79 -16.67 -23.82
CA LEU A 272 -2.84 -16.31 -24.80
C LEU A 272 -4.13 -17.13 -24.65
N LYS A 273 -4.04 -18.37 -24.15
CA LYS A 273 -5.21 -19.25 -23.92
C LYS A 273 -5.93 -18.99 -22.58
N ARG A 274 -5.30 -18.30 -21.62
CA ARG A 274 -5.79 -18.09 -20.25
C ARG A 274 -6.04 -16.61 -19.90
N GLY A 275 -5.50 -15.67 -20.68
CA GLY A 275 -5.65 -14.23 -20.41
C GLY A 275 -4.99 -13.76 -19.11
N LYS A 276 -4.04 -14.55 -18.57
CA LYS A 276 -3.29 -14.28 -17.34
C LYS A 276 -1.79 -14.15 -17.64
N LEU A 277 -1.07 -13.39 -16.82
CA LEU A 277 0.38 -13.24 -16.89
C LEU A 277 1.07 -14.32 -16.06
N PHE A 278 2.06 -14.99 -16.64
CA PHE A 278 2.88 -15.98 -15.96
C PHE A 278 4.37 -15.56 -15.99
N PRO A 279 5.13 -15.80 -14.90
CA PRO A 279 6.56 -15.61 -14.90
C PRO A 279 7.28 -16.71 -15.70
N HIS A 280 8.19 -16.31 -16.58
CA HIS A 280 9.14 -17.18 -17.28
C HIS A 280 10.57 -16.78 -16.93
N ILE A 281 11.42 -17.77 -16.66
CA ILE A 281 12.85 -17.56 -16.37
C ILE A 281 13.67 -17.93 -17.61
N TYR A 282 14.34 -16.96 -18.21
CA TYR A 282 15.10 -17.10 -19.46
C TYR A 282 16.54 -17.57 -19.19
N GLY A 283 16.67 -18.75 -18.60
CA GLY A 283 17.95 -19.38 -18.26
C GLY A 283 17.80 -20.41 -17.14
N PRO A 284 18.90 -21.11 -16.78
CA PRO A 284 18.86 -22.08 -15.70
C PRO A 284 18.75 -21.40 -14.34
N ILE A 285 17.95 -21.97 -13.44
CA ILE A 285 17.68 -21.38 -12.13
C ILE A 285 18.85 -21.70 -11.20
N ASN A 286 19.54 -20.69 -10.69
CA ASN A 286 20.58 -20.89 -9.69
C ASN A 286 19.99 -21.41 -8.36
N VAL A 287 20.56 -22.48 -7.81
CA VAL A 287 20.01 -23.21 -6.65
C VAL A 287 19.87 -22.32 -5.41
N ASP A 288 20.76 -21.33 -5.23
CA ASP A 288 20.71 -20.35 -4.13
C ASP A 288 19.52 -19.37 -4.21
N ALA A 289 18.82 -19.31 -5.35
CA ALA A 289 17.54 -18.61 -5.49
C ALA A 289 16.35 -19.42 -4.96
N VAL A 290 16.48 -20.74 -4.75
CA VAL A 290 15.42 -21.59 -4.23
C VAL A 290 15.42 -21.52 -2.70
N GLU A 291 14.39 -20.88 -2.12
CA GLU A 291 14.27 -20.70 -0.67
C GLU A 291 13.74 -21.95 0.04
N SER A 292 12.92 -22.74 -0.64
CA SER A 292 12.42 -24.02 -0.12
C SER A 292 11.97 -24.96 -1.23
N VAL A 293 12.00 -26.26 -0.93
CA VAL A 293 11.56 -27.32 -1.83
C VAL A 293 10.57 -28.20 -1.08
N LEU A 294 9.43 -28.47 -1.69
CA LEU A 294 8.34 -29.20 -1.05
C LEU A 294 7.84 -30.30 -1.97
N ALA A 295 7.55 -31.47 -1.43
CA ALA A 295 6.87 -32.51 -2.17
C ALA A 295 5.46 -32.04 -2.56
N LEU A 296 5.14 -32.13 -3.86
CA LEU A 296 3.82 -31.79 -4.36
C LEU A 296 2.89 -32.98 -4.09
N LYS A 297 1.90 -32.77 -3.20
CA LYS A 297 0.97 -33.81 -2.75
C LYS A 297 -0.37 -33.67 -3.46
N MET A 298 -1.01 -34.82 -3.68
CA MET A 298 -2.40 -34.89 -4.13
C MET A 298 -3.33 -35.00 -2.92
N ASP A 299 -4.54 -34.45 -3.05
CA ASP A 299 -5.65 -34.67 -2.14
C ASP A 299 -6.32 -36.04 -2.38
N GLU A 300 -7.39 -36.31 -1.62
CA GLU A 300 -8.18 -37.54 -1.75
C GLU A 300 -8.87 -37.73 -3.12
N ASN A 301 -9.01 -36.64 -3.89
CA ASN A 301 -9.58 -36.64 -5.24
C ASN A 301 -8.50 -36.74 -6.33
N GLY A 302 -7.23 -36.87 -5.97
CA GLY A 302 -6.11 -36.93 -6.90
C GLY A 302 -5.73 -35.58 -7.52
N LEU A 303 -6.15 -34.46 -6.90
CA LEU A 303 -5.78 -33.11 -7.31
C LEU A 303 -4.59 -32.61 -6.48
N PHE A 304 -3.63 -31.98 -7.14
CA PHE A 304 -2.52 -31.33 -6.47
C PHE A 304 -3.02 -30.13 -5.66
N ILE A 305 -2.57 -30.09 -4.41
CA ILE A 305 -2.84 -29.00 -3.47
C ILE A 305 -1.54 -28.31 -3.08
N LEU A 306 -1.58 -26.98 -2.99
CA LEU A 306 -0.43 -26.22 -2.51
C LEU A 306 -0.38 -26.35 -0.97
N PRO A 307 0.80 -26.62 -0.39
CA PRO A 307 0.95 -26.61 1.07
C PRO A 307 0.53 -25.26 1.67
N LYS A 308 -0.38 -25.28 2.66
CA LYS A 308 -0.98 -24.06 3.26
C LYS A 308 0.04 -23.04 3.77
N ASN A 309 1.24 -23.48 4.13
CA ASN A 309 2.35 -22.63 4.57
C ASN A 309 2.99 -21.78 3.45
N LEU A 310 2.63 -21.99 2.18
CA LEU A 310 3.09 -21.20 1.04
C LEU A 310 2.18 -20.04 0.67
N MET A 311 0.93 -20.03 1.14
CA MET A 311 -0.07 -18.99 0.86
C MET A 311 0.01 -17.78 1.82
N LEU A 312 1.08 -17.67 2.63
CA LEU A 312 1.32 -16.60 3.63
C LEU A 312 2.59 -15.78 3.33
#